data_AF-A0A1M7HB08-F1
#
_entry.id   AF-A0A1M7HB08-F1
#
_cell.length_a   1.000
_cell.length_b   1.000
_cell.length_c   1.000
_cell.angle_alpha   90.00
_cell.angle_beta   90.00
_cell.angle_gamma   90.00
#
_symmetry.space_group_name_H-M   'P 1'
#
loop_
_entity.id
_entity.type
_entity.pdbx_description
1 polymer ?
#
loop_
_entity_poly.entity_id
_entity_poly.type
_entity_poly.pdbx_seq_one_letter_code
_entity_poly.pdbx_strand_id
1 'polypeptide(L)' 'MKTLTVNIEDTLSEKAITAVLDALKLEYEIDDDSQFHDETERIMGNSYLTEKITQGRKDMEAGKGTKIPLEDLWK' A
#
# COMPACT_ATOMS: atom_id res chain seq x y z
N MET A 1 4.17 -13.41 -26.41
CA MET A 1 2.81 -13.66 -25.86
C MET A 1 2.15 -12.33 -25.64
N LYS A 2 0.86 -12.19 -25.93
CA LYS A 2 0.11 -10.94 -25.68
C LYS A 2 -0.64 -11.11 -24.36
N THR A 3 -0.28 -10.32 -23.36
CA THR A 3 -0.97 -10.26 -22.06
C THR A 3 -1.88 -9.03 -22.04
N LEU A 4 -3.08 -9.17 -21.48
CA LEU A 4 -4.02 -8.07 -21.29
C LEU A 4 -4.06 -7.75 -19.80
N THR A 5 -3.59 -6.57 -19.42
CA THR A 5 -3.68 -6.06 -18.05
C THR A 5 -4.93 -5.21 -17.94
N VAL A 6 -5.82 -5.56 -17.01
CA VAL A 6 -7.06 -4.81 -16.73
C VAL A 6 -6.92 -4.21 -15.34
N ASN A 7 -7.01 -2.89 -15.24
CA ASN A 7 -7.02 -2.19 -13.96
C ASN A 7 -8.48 -1.96 -13.55
N ILE A 8 -8.88 -2.49 -12.39
CA ILE A 8 -10.27 -2.47 -11.92
C ILE A 8 -10.31 -1.65 -10.64
N GLU A 9 -10.95 -0.48 -10.68
CA GLU A 9 -10.99 0.46 -9.55
C GLU A 9 -12.08 0.10 -8.51
N ASP A 10 -12.99 -0.82 -8.84
CA ASP A 10 -14.18 -1.13 -8.05
C ASP A 10 -14.24 -2.61 -7.62
N THR A 11 -14.46 -2.83 -6.33
CA THR A 11 -14.46 -4.17 -5.70
C THR A 11 -15.62 -5.08 -6.16
N LEU A 12 -16.75 -4.53 -6.61
CA LEU A 12 -17.84 -5.33 -7.20
C LEU A 12 -17.46 -5.83 -8.59
N SER A 13 -16.82 -4.95 -9.37
CA SER A 13 -16.34 -5.25 -10.71
C SER A 13 -15.20 -6.27 -10.69
N GLU A 14 -14.33 -6.21 -9.69
CA GLU A 14 -13.26 -7.20 -9.47
C GLU A 14 -13.85 -8.60 -9.27
N LYS A 15 -14.78 -8.76 -8.32
CA LYS A 15 -15.45 -10.04 -8.06
C LYS A 15 -16.18 -10.60 -9.28
N ALA A 16 -16.82 -9.73 -10.06
CA ALA A 16 -17.52 -10.13 -11.28
C ALA A 16 -16.54 -10.66 -12.34
N ILE A 17 -15.39 -10.00 -12.51
CA ILE A 17 -14.38 -10.40 -13.49
C ILE A 17 -13.69 -11.70 -13.05
N THR A 18 -13.32 -11.83 -11.79
CA THR A 18 -12.76 -13.06 -11.21
C THR A 18 -13.70 -14.25 -11.40
N ALA A 19 -15.00 -14.08 -11.11
CA ALA A 19 -16.00 -15.14 -11.30
C ALA A 19 -16.14 -15.58 -12.77
N VAL A 20 -16.03 -14.65 -13.71
CA VAL A 20 -16.06 -14.95 -15.15
C VAL A 20 -14.79 -15.70 -15.57
N LEU A 21 -13.62 -15.27 -15.11
CA LEU A 21 -12.34 -15.92 -15.42
C LEU A 21 -12.29 -17.35 -14.86
N ASP A 22 -12.79 -17.56 -13.65
CA ASP A 22 -12.89 -18.89 -13.01
C ASP A 22 -13.87 -19.80 -13.76
N ALA A 23 -15.03 -19.27 -14.18
CA ALA A 23 -16.01 -20.03 -14.96
C ALA A 23 -15.42 -20.47 -16.32
N LEU A 24 -14.53 -19.67 -16.89
CA LEU A 24 -13.82 -19.97 -18.13
C LEU A 24 -12.55 -20.81 -17.93
N LYS A 25 -12.18 -21.11 -16.68
CA LYS A 25 -10.95 -21.84 -16.30
C LYS A 25 -9.69 -21.25 -16.94
N LEU A 26 -9.64 -19.92 -17.02
CA LEU A 26 -8.47 -19.22 -17.51
C LEU A 26 -7.48 -19.05 -16.36
N GLU A 27 -6.20 -19.27 -16.63
CA GLU A 27 -5.14 -18.91 -15.69
C GLU A 27 -4.93 -17.39 -15.74
N TYR A 28 -5.00 -16.74 -14.58
CA TYR A 28 -4.73 -15.32 -14.41
C TYR A 28 -3.90 -15.10 -13.15
N GLU A 29 -3.09 -14.05 -13.14
CA GLU A 29 -2.33 -13.60 -11.99
C GLU A 29 -3.00 -12.34 -11.47
N ILE A 30 -3.38 -12.35 -10.18
CA ILE A 30 -3.79 -11.14 -9.47
C ILE A 30 -2.51 -10.58 -8.86
N ASP A 31 -2.10 -9.42 -9.33
CA ASP A 31 -1.02 -8.67 -8.70
C ASP A 31 -1.61 -7.98 -7.46
N ASP A 32 -1.53 -8.65 -6.31
CA ASP A 32 -2.09 -8.16 -5.03
C ASP A 32 -1.48 -6.81 -4.58
N ASP A 33 -0.38 -6.40 -5.21
CA ASP A 33 0.21 -5.07 -5.07
C ASP A 33 -0.72 -3.94 -5.57
N SER A 34 -1.77 -4.25 -6.33
CA SER A 34 -2.78 -3.26 -6.76
C SER A 34 -3.92 -3.04 -5.75
N GLN A 35 -4.03 -3.82 -4.66
CA GLN A 35 -5.07 -3.59 -3.64
C GLN A 35 -4.87 -2.27 -2.89
N PHE A 36 -3.65 -1.73 -2.88
CA PHE A 36 -3.34 -0.43 -2.29
C PHE A 36 -3.08 0.58 -3.41
N HIS A 37 -4.16 1.15 -3.94
CA HIS A 37 -4.07 2.26 -4.90
C HIS A 37 -3.41 3.51 -4.28
N ASP A 38 -3.39 3.60 -2.94
CA ASP A 38 -2.78 4.68 -2.17
C ASP A 38 -1.72 4.14 -1.19
N GLU A 39 -0.53 4.74 -1.20
CA GLU A 39 0.58 4.44 -0.29
C GLU A 39 0.16 4.59 1.19
N THR A 40 -0.80 5.49 1.45
CA THR A 40 -1.45 5.70 2.76
C THR A 40 -2.25 4.48 3.19
N GLU A 41 -3.02 3.86 2.29
CA GLU A 41 -3.78 2.65 2.60
C GLU A 41 -2.86 1.47 2.85
N ARG A 42 -1.74 1.37 2.11
CA ARG A 42 -0.70 0.35 2.33
C ARG A 42 -0.08 0.46 3.73
N ILE A 43 0.20 1.70 4.15
CA ILE A 43 0.75 1.99 5.48
C ILE A 43 -0.27 1.66 6.59
N MET A 44 -1.56 1.97 6.36
CA MET A 44 -2.64 1.67 7.32
C MET A 44 -2.97 0.18 7.42
N GLY A 45 -2.91 -0.56 6.31
CA GLY A 45 -3.15 -2.01 6.28
C GLY A 45 -2.02 -2.82 6.95
N ASN A 46 -0.83 -2.25 7.06
CA ASN A 46 0.31 -2.87 7.71
C ASN A 46 0.40 -2.42 9.19
N SER A 47 -0.06 -3.29 10.09
CA SER A 47 -0.09 -3.04 11.54
C SER A 47 1.29 -2.68 12.13
N TYR A 48 2.37 -3.26 11.60
CA TYR A 48 3.74 -2.96 12.03
C TYR A 48 4.16 -1.53 11.67
N LEU A 49 3.82 -1.05 10.47
CA LEU A 49 4.12 0.32 10.04
C LEU A 49 3.29 1.33 10.82
N THR A 50 2.01 1.03 11.06
CA THR A 50 1.11 1.86 11.87
C THR A 50 1.63 2.01 13.31
N GLU A 51 2.12 0.93 13.93
CA GLU A 51 2.75 0.97 15.25
C GLU A 51 4.01 1.82 15.26
N LYS A 52 4.88 1.68 14.25
CA LYS A 52 6.12 2.47 14.12
C LYS A 52 5.83 3.96 14.00
N ILE A 53 4.85 4.36 13.21
CA ILE A 53 4.44 5.77 13.05
C ILE A 53 3.86 6.30 14.36
N THR A 54 2.97 5.53 15.01
CA THR A 54 2.38 5.92 16.29
C THR A 54 3.44 6.10 17.38
N GLN A 55 4.43 5.19 17.42
CA GLN A 55 5.54 5.27 18.35
C GLN A 55 6.44 6.48 18.04
N GLY A 56 6.77 6.72 16.78
CA GLY A 56 7.55 7.88 16.35
C GLY A 56 6.89 9.21 16.74
N ARG A 57 5.55 9.31 16.65
CA ARG A 57 4.82 10.50 17.09
C ARG A 57 4.94 10.73 18.59
N LYS A 58 4.80 9.67 19.40
CA LYS A 58 4.98 9.73 20.86
C LYS A 58 6.41 10.10 21.24
N ASP A 59 7.40 9.57 20.53
CA ASP A 59 8.81 9.88 20.79
C ASP A 59 9.11 11.35 20.44
N MET A 60 8.54 11.87 19.34
CA MET A 60 8.64 13.29 18.99
C MET A 60 7.97 14.20 20.05
N GLU A 61 6.75 13.87 20.50
CA GLU A 61 6.04 14.59 21.57
C GLU A 61 6.81 14.56 22.90
N ALA A 62 7.50 13.44 23.19
CA ALA A 62 8.36 13.29 24.35
C ALA A 62 9.74 13.97 24.19
N GLY A 63 10.01 14.62 23.06
CA GLY A 63 11.29 15.28 22.76
C GLY A 63 12.45 14.30 22.49
N LYS A 64 12.15 13.01 22.27
CA LYS A 64 13.11 11.99 21.86
C LYS A 64 13.28 12.04 20.34
N GLY A 65 14.32 12.73 19.90
CA GLY A 65 14.70 12.79 18.49
C GLY A 65 16.11 13.35 18.35
N THR A 66 16.78 12.97 17.27
CA THR A 66 18.07 13.59 16.91
C THR A 66 17.79 15.01 16.43
N LYS A 67 18.17 16.01 17.22
CA LYS A 67 18.09 17.41 16.82
C LYS A 67 19.24 17.69 15.87
N ILE A 68 18.92 17.84 14.59
CA ILE A 68 19.89 18.26 13.58
C ILE A 68 19.75 19.79 13.43
N PRO A 69 20.83 20.58 13.62
CA PRO A 69 20.82 22.00 13.32
C PRO A 69 20.45 22.24 11.85
N LEU A 70 19.61 23.24 11.58
CA LEU A 70 19.14 23.53 10.22
C LEU A 70 20.29 23.81 9.25
N GLU A 71 21.37 24.37 9.78
CA GLU A 71 22.61 24.73 9.08
C GLU A 71 23.40 23.50 8.60
N ASP A 72 23.23 22.35 9.24
CA ASP A 72 23.86 21.09 8.85
C ASP A 72 23.08 20.35 7.74
N LEU A 73 21.85 20.75 7.43
CA LEU A 73 21.05 20.16 6.33
C LEU A 73 21.49 20.66 4.94
N TRP A 74 22.25 21.76 4.88
CA TRP A 74 22.64 22.43 3.64
C TRP A 74 24.13 22.28 3.27
N LYS A 75 24.87 21.39 3.94
CA LYS A 75 26.24 21.00 3.56
C LYS A 75 26.23 19.93 2.47
#